data_AF-A0A6I1Z850-F1
#
_entry.id   AF-A0A6I1Z850-F1
#
_cell.length_a   1.000
_cell.length_b   1.000
_cell.length_c   1.000
_cell.angle_alpha   90.00
_cell.angle_beta   90.00
_cell.angle_gamma   90.00
#
_symmetry.space_group_name_H-M   'P 1'
#
loop_
_entity.id
_entity.type
_entity.pdbx_description
1 polymer ?
#
loop_
_entity_poly.entity_id
_entity_poly.type
_entity_poly.pdbx_seq_one_letter_code
_entity_poly.pdbx_strand_id
1 'polypeptide(L)' 'MDSNRQAPQDETGRLWDVLVMTRFAIRRSRGSGDRITVELYRIPRGGKARQPCRARLAACIGPGDHAWPVLTISPPGED' A
#
# COMPACT_ATOMS: atom_id res chain seq x y z
N MET A 1 -15.56 17.09 20.25
CA MET A 1 -15.73 15.81 20.95
C MET A 1 -15.56 14.70 19.91
N ASP A 2 -14.32 14.25 19.70
CA ASP A 2 -14.03 13.13 18.78
C ASP A 2 -14.24 11.82 19.53
N SER A 3 -15.46 11.29 19.46
CA SER A 3 -15.79 9.99 20.04
C SER A 3 -15.06 8.87 19.29
N ASN A 4 -13.96 8.39 19.89
CA ASN A 4 -13.51 7.00 20.11
C ASN A 4 -14.19 5.84 19.34
N ARG A 5 -14.52 6.01 18.06
CA ARG A 5 -15.19 5.02 17.21
C ARG A 5 -14.53 4.85 15.85
N GLN A 6 -13.27 5.28 15.74
CA GLN A 6 -12.42 4.97 14.60
C GLN A 6 -11.71 3.65 14.93
N ALA A 7 -11.64 2.72 13.98
CA ALA A 7 -10.77 1.57 14.14
C ALA A 7 -9.36 2.08 14.48
N PRO A 8 -8.64 1.47 15.45
CA PRO A 8 -7.27 1.85 15.79
C PRO A 8 -6.34 1.42 14.65
N GLN A 9 -6.43 2.13 13.52
CA GLN A 9 -5.52 2.05 12.40
C GLN A 9 -4.73 3.35 12.43
N ASP A 10 -3.67 3.39 13.22
CA ASP A 10 -2.68 4.47 13.19
C ASP A 10 -1.86 4.43 11.88
N GLU A 11 -0.99 5.41 11.70
CA GLU A 11 -0.18 5.50 10.48
C GLU A 11 0.79 4.32 10.36
N THR A 12 1.37 3.88 11.48
CA THR A 12 2.31 2.75 11.56
C THR A 12 1.65 1.43 11.13
N GLY A 13 0.46 1.13 11.65
CA GLY A 13 -0.28 -0.07 11.27
C GLY A 13 -0.68 -0.05 9.80
N ARG A 14 -1.10 1.12 9.28
CA ARG A 14 -1.40 1.27 7.86
C ARG A 14 -0.17 1.11 6.96
N LEU A 15 0.99 1.57 7.40
CA LEU A 15 2.25 1.34 6.69
C LEU A 15 2.59 -0.16 6.67
N TRP A 16 2.41 -0.85 7.79
CA TRP A 16 2.63 -2.29 7.87
C TRP A 16 1.73 -3.06 6.90
N ASP A 17 0.45 -2.70 6.81
CA ASP A 17 -0.49 -3.30 5.85
C ASP A 17 0.03 -3.15 4.41
N VAL A 18 0.50 -1.96 4.02
CA VAL A 18 1.06 -1.69 2.69
C VAL A 18 2.31 -2.52 2.42
N LEU A 19 3.27 -2.55 3.35
CA LEU A 19 4.53 -3.28 3.18
C LEU A 19 4.30 -4.80 3.10
N VAL A 20 3.44 -5.34 3.95
CA VAL A 20 3.13 -6.77 3.98
C VAL A 20 2.40 -7.19 2.72
N MET A 21 1.38 -6.44 2.28
CA MET A 21 0.66 -6.74 1.04
C MET A 21 1.56 -6.62 -0.19
N THR A 22 2.47 -5.65 -0.21
CA THR A 22 3.47 -5.51 -1.28
C THR A 22 4.40 -6.73 -1.32
N ARG A 23 4.90 -7.18 -0.16
CA ARG A 23 5.71 -8.41 -0.06
C ARG A 23 4.97 -9.63 -0.60
N PHE A 24 3.68 -9.81 -0.30
CA PHE A 24 2.89 -10.90 -0.83
C PHE A 24 2.70 -10.81 -2.35
N ALA A 25 2.46 -9.60 -2.88
CA ALA A 25 2.32 -9.37 -4.31
C ALA A 25 3.62 -9.69 -5.08
N ILE A 26 4.79 -9.29 -4.56
CA ILE A 26 6.12 -9.63 -5.13
C ILE A 26 6.32 -11.14 -5.15
N ARG A 27 6.02 -11.82 -4.04
CA ARG A 27 6.17 -13.28 -3.97
C ARG A 27 5.24 -13.99 -4.96
N ARG A 28 4.02 -13.46 -5.15
CA ARG A 28 3.05 -14.00 -6.10
C ARG A 28 3.46 -13.76 -7.56
N SER A 29 4.09 -12.62 -7.88
CA SER A 29 4.57 -12.33 -9.23
C SER A 29 5.81 -13.15 -9.62
N ARG A 30 6.39 -13.91 -8.68
CA ARG A 30 7.63 -14.68 -8.84
C ARG A 30 8.81 -13.81 -9.31
N GLY A 31 8.80 -12.52 -8.96
CA GLY A 31 9.82 -11.57 -9.39
C GLY A 31 9.78 -11.23 -10.89
N SER A 32 8.65 -11.47 -11.56
CA SER A 32 8.48 -11.06 -12.95
C SER A 32 8.25 -9.56 -13.04
N GLY A 33 9.18 -8.85 -13.67
CA GLY A 33 9.10 -7.40 -13.94
C GLY A 33 9.65 -6.51 -12.82
N ASP A 34 9.79 -5.24 -13.17
CA ASP A 34 10.16 -4.13 -12.27
C ASP A 34 8.94 -3.49 -11.59
N ARG A 35 7.73 -3.74 -12.12
CA ARG A 35 6.47 -3.18 -11.62
C ARG A 35 5.44 -4.25 -11.32
N ILE A 36 4.77 -4.10 -10.18
CA ILE A 36 3.64 -4.95 -9.78
C ILE A 36 2.46 -4.13 -9.27
N THR A 37 1.25 -4.69 -9.40
CA THR A 37 0.05 -4.16 -8.73
C THR A 37 -0.10 -4.78 -7.35
N VAL A 38 -0.31 -3.92 -6.35
CA VAL A 38 -0.64 -4.30 -4.98
C VAL A 38 -2.10 -3.96 -4.72
N GLU A 39 -2.88 -4.93 -4.24
CA GLU A 39 -4.28 -4.74 -3.86
C GLU A 39 -4.45 -5.02 -2.37
N LEU A 40 -5.10 -4.10 -1.66
CA LEU A 40 -5.41 -4.24 -0.23
C LEU A 40 -6.77 -3.60 0.08
N TYR A 41 -7.41 -4.04 1.16
CA TYR A 41 -8.65 -3.43 1.64
C TYR A 41 -8.37 -2.48 2.81
N ARG A 42 -8.89 -1.27 2.74
CA ARG A 42 -8.79 -0.25 3.79
C ARG A 42 -10.17 0.23 4.23
N ILE A 43 -10.31 0.66 5.47
CA ILE A 43 -11.52 1.35 5.93
C ILE A 43 -11.29 2.86 5.76
N PRO A 44 -12.08 3.58 4.94
CA PRO A 44 -11.92 5.03 4.79
C PRO A 44 -12.10 5.77 6.11
N ARG A 45 -11.20 6.72 6.41
CA ARG A 45 -11.35 7.64 7.54
C ARG A 45 -12.37 8.74 7.20
N GLY A 46 -13.22 9.12 8.17
CA GLY A 46 -14.13 10.27 8.04
C GLY A 46 -15.53 10.00 7.48
N GLY A 47 -15.92 8.74 7.26
CA GLY A 47 -17.26 8.38 6.77
C GLY A 47 -18.06 7.51 7.75
N LYS A 48 -19.39 7.44 7.55
CA LYS A 48 -20.25 6.43 8.21
C LYS A 48 -19.92 4.99 7.76
N ALA A 49 -19.15 4.85 6.69
CA ALA A 49 -18.76 3.58 6.10
C ALA A 49 -17.73 2.86 6.97
N ARG A 50 -18.14 1.73 7.56
CA ARG A 50 -17.27 0.74 8.20
C ARG A 50 -16.89 -0.41 7.26
N GLN A 51 -17.25 -0.28 5.98
CA GLN A 51 -17.03 -1.32 4.99
C GLN A 51 -15.61 -1.24 4.44
N PRO A 52 -14.89 -2.37 4.30
CA PRO A 52 -13.61 -2.40 3.63
C PRO A 52 -13.74 -1.97 2.17
N CYS A 53 -12.92 -1.02 1.74
CA CYS A 53 -12.81 -0.56 0.36
C CYS A 53 -11.49 -1.01 -0.24
N ARG A 54 -11.53 -1.55 -1.46
CA ARG A 54 -10.31 -1.95 -2.17
C ARG A 54 -9.51 -0.72 -2.59
N ALA A 55 -8.23 -0.69 -2.22
CA ALA A 55 -7.22 0.21 -2.71
C ALA A 55 -6.26 -0.54 -3.64
N ARG A 56 -5.83 0.13 -4.71
CA ARG A 56 -4.82 -0.37 -5.65
C ARG A 56 -3.62 0.55 -5.56
N LEU A 57 -2.43 -0.03 -5.54
CA LEU A 57 -1.14 0.66 -5.56
C LEU A 57 -0.27 0.03 -6.64
N ALA A 58 0.66 0.80 -7.17
CA ALA A 58 1.79 0.28 -7.94
C ALA A 58 3.00 0.20 -7.01
N ALA A 59 3.77 -0.89 -7.11
CA ALA A 59 5.10 -0.98 -6.53
C ALA A 59 6.10 -1.17 -7.67
N CYS A 60 7.07 -0.25 -7.77
CA CYS A 60 8.09 -0.21 -8.80
C CYS A 60 9.47 -0.28 -8.16
N ILE A 61 10.36 -1.12 -8.70
CA ILE A 61 11.78 -1.14 -8.33
C ILE A 61 12.62 -0.50 -9.44
N GLY A 62 13.46 0.46 -9.07
CA GLY A 62 14.32 1.17 -10.03
C GLY A 62 15.58 1.72 -9.38
N PRO A 63 16.48 2.33 -10.16
CA PRO A 63 17.66 2.99 -9.61
C PRO A 63 17.26 4.28 -8.87
N GLY A 64 17.75 4.43 -7.65
CA GLY A 64 17.76 5.72 -6.97
C GLY A 64 18.91 6.62 -7.42
N ASP A 65 19.04 7.79 -6.80
CA ASP A 65 20.05 8.81 -7.14
C ASP A 65 21.50 8.31 -7.08
N HIS A 66 21.74 7.26 -6.28
CA HIS A 66 23.05 6.62 -6.15
C HIS A 66 23.14 5.28 -6.90
N ALA A 67 22.23 5.00 -7.83
CA ALA A 67 22.05 3.72 -8.52
C ALA A 67 21.74 2.52 -7.60
N TRP A 68 21.32 2.80 -6.36
CA TRP A 68 20.88 1.77 -5.42
C TRP A 68 19.45 1.36 -5.76
N PRO A 69 19.06 0.10 -5.58
CA PRO A 69 17.69 -0.32 -5.81
C PRO A 69 16.76 0.40 -4.82
N VAL A 70 15.80 1.15 -5.36
CA VAL A 70 14.74 1.84 -4.60
C VAL A 70 13.40 1.23 -4.96
N LEU A 71 12.61 0.90 -3.94
CA LEU A 71 11.23 0.46 -4.09
C LEU A 71 10.30 1.65 -3.82
N THR A 72 9.58 2.08 -4.84
CA THR A 72 8.56 3.14 -4.75
C THR A 72 7.17 2.51 -4.74
N ILE A 73 6.30 2.92 -3.81
CA ILE A 73 4.91 2.50 -3.73
C ILE A 73 4.01 3.73 -3.91
N SER A 74 3.25 3.78 -4.99
CA SER A 74 2.44 4.94 -5.40
C SER A 74 1.00 4.54 -5.78
N PRO A 75 0.06 5.49 -5.87
CA PRO A 75 -1.19 5.28 -6.58
C PRO A 75 -0.92 4.85 -8.04
N PRO A 76 -1.87 4.12 -8.67
CA PRO A 76 -1.68 3.66 -10.03
C PRO A 76 -1.61 4.86 -10.99
N GLY A 77 -0.61 4.86 -11.88
CA GLY A 77 -0.44 5.91 -12.89
C GLY A 77 0.40 7.11 -12.43
N GLU A 78 0.86 7.14 -11.18
CA GLU A 78 1.95 8.01 -10.73
C GLU A 78 3.26 7.21 -10.83
N ASP A 79 4.12 7.60 -11.79
CA ASP A 79 5.48 7.09 -11.99
C ASP A 79 6.53 8.15 -11.66
#